data_AF-A0A0D0JG79-F1
#
_entry.id   AF-A0A0D0JG79-F1
#
_cell.length_a   1.000
_cell.length_b   1.000
_cell.length_c   1.000
_cell.angle_alpha   90.00
_cell.angle_beta   90.00
_cell.angle_gamma   90.00
#
_symmetry.space_group_name_H-M   'P 1'
#
loop_
_entity.id
_entity.type
_entity.pdbx_description
1 polymer ?
#
loop_
_entity_poly.entity_id
_entity_poly.type
_entity_poly.pdbx_seq_one_letter_code
_entity_poly.pdbx_strand_id
1 'polypeptide(L)'
;MTIRIVCFALMMFVQPYGWYTWVFALAAAVLPYIAVVFANAGSDSTETTAESPVQQLEAPAATPTLPVDETPAPGIITIHESRQDRE
;
A
#
# COMPACT_ATOMS: atom_id res chain seq x y z
N MET A 1 -15.54 -5.68 2.53
CA MET A 1 -16.11 -6.96 2.06
C MET A 1 -17.53 -7.19 2.55
N THR A 2 -17.90 -6.79 3.77
CA THR A 2 -19.27 -6.91 4.32
C THR A 2 -20.37 -6.36 3.41
N ILE A 3 -20.17 -5.18 2.82
CA ILE A 3 -21.13 -4.57 1.87
C ILE A 3 -21.41 -5.50 0.67
N ARG A 4 -20.36 -6.15 0.13
CA ARG A 4 -20.51 -7.13 -0.96
C ARG A 4 -21.35 -8.33 -0.52
N ILE A 5 -21.10 -8.85 0.67
CA ILE A 5 -21.83 -10.00 1.23
C ILE A 5 -23.32 -9.68 1.39
N VAL A 6 -23.65 -8.49 1.91
CA VAL A 6 -25.05 -8.06 2.05
C VAL A 6 -25.75 -7.97 0.69
N CYS A 7 -25.11 -7.41 -0.34
CA CYS A 7 -25.70 -7.37 -1.68
C CYS A 7 -25.98 -8.78 -2.24
N PHE A 8 -25.05 -9.74 -2.07
CA PHE A 8 -25.27 -11.12 -2.49
C PHE A 8 -26.38 -11.82 -1.70
N ALA A 9 -26.46 -11.58 -0.39
CA ALA A 9 -27.55 -12.08 0.44
C ALA A 9 -28.91 -11.55 -0.05
N LEU A 10 -29.02 -10.24 -0.31
CA LEU A 10 -30.24 -9.64 -0.87
C LEU A 10 -30.61 -10.25 -2.22
N MET A 11 -29.63 -10.53 -3.06
CA MET A 11 -29.84 -11.20 -4.36
C MET A 11 -30.41 -12.62 -4.22
N MET A 12 -30.06 -13.34 -3.14
CA MET A 12 -30.58 -14.68 -2.80
C MET A 12 -31.99 -14.64 -2.19
N PHE A 13 -32.26 -13.69 -1.29
CA PHE A 13 -33.52 -13.64 -0.53
C PHE A 13 -34.63 -12.83 -1.21
N VAL A 14 -34.30 -11.93 -2.15
CA VAL A 14 -35.30 -11.13 -2.87
C VAL A 14 -35.88 -11.96 -4.03
N GLN A 15 -37.10 -12.49 -3.83
CA GLN A 15 -37.85 -13.26 -4.80
C GLN A 15 -39.18 -12.58 -5.18
N PRO A 16 -39.66 -12.72 -6.44
CA PRO A 16 -39.08 -13.50 -7.54
C PRO A 16 -37.83 -12.83 -8.15
N TYR A 17 -36.94 -13.66 -8.70
CA TYR A 17 -35.78 -13.17 -9.44
C TYR A 17 -36.25 -12.37 -10.65
N GLY A 18 -35.76 -11.14 -10.78
CA GLY A 18 -36.20 -10.20 -11.79
C GLY A 18 -35.25 -9.02 -11.93
N TRP A 19 -35.79 -7.82 -12.09
CA TRP A 19 -34.98 -6.62 -12.29
C TRP A 19 -34.16 -6.24 -11.05
N TYR A 20 -34.67 -6.50 -9.84
CA TYR A 20 -33.98 -6.21 -8.59
C TYR A 20 -32.67 -7.01 -8.44
N THR A 21 -32.63 -8.26 -8.90
CA THR A 21 -31.43 -9.10 -8.91
C THR A 21 -30.28 -8.43 -9.66
N TRP A 22 -30.56 -7.81 -10.81
CA TRP A 22 -29.58 -7.07 -11.59
C TRP A 22 -29.12 -5.78 -10.90
N VAL A 23 -30.03 -5.08 -10.22
CA VAL A 23 -29.69 -3.90 -9.40
C VAL A 23 -28.74 -4.29 -8.26
N PHE A 24 -29.01 -5.39 -7.54
CA PHE A 24 -28.13 -5.86 -6.47
C PHE A 24 -26.78 -6.36 -6.99
N ALA A 25 -26.75 -7.00 -8.16
CA ALA A 25 -25.50 -7.40 -8.81
C ALA A 25 -24.62 -6.19 -9.15
N LEU A 26 -25.21 -5.16 -9.76
CA LEU A 26 -24.50 -3.92 -10.08
C LEU A 26 -24.04 -3.20 -8.81
N ALA A 27 -24.91 -3.10 -7.81
CA ALA A 27 -24.59 -2.53 -6.50
C ALA A 27 -23.41 -3.25 -5.82
N ALA A 28 -23.36 -4.59 -5.88
CA ALA A 28 -22.28 -5.39 -5.31
C ALA A 28 -20.90 -5.08 -5.95
N ALA A 29 -20.89 -4.68 -7.22
CA ALA A 29 -19.68 -4.26 -7.92
C ALA A 29 -19.29 -2.80 -7.60
N VAL A 30 -20.27 -1.89 -7.61
CA VAL A 30 -20.05 -0.43 -7.57
C VAL A 30 -19.93 0.13 -6.14
N LEU A 31 -20.78 -0.27 -5.19
CA LEU A 31 -20.74 0.26 -3.81
C LEU A 31 -19.35 0.14 -3.13
N PRO A 32 -18.62 -0.99 -3.27
CA PRO A 32 -17.30 -1.12 -2.64
C PRO A 32 -16.27 -0.13 -3.18
N TYR A 33 -16.36 0.24 -4.47
CA TYR A 33 -15.50 1.26 -5.05
C TYR A 33 -15.80 2.62 -4.43
N ILE A 34 -17.09 3.00 -4.36
CA ILE A 34 -17.53 4.25 -3.72
C ILE A 34 -17.05 4.32 -2.26
N ALA A 35 -17.19 3.22 -1.51
CA ALA A 35 -16.75 3.16 -0.11
C ALA A 35 -15.25 3.44 0.05
N VAL A 36 -14.41 2.89 -0.84
CA VAL A 36 -12.96 3.13 -0.84
C VAL A 36 -12.66 4.57 -1.22
N VAL A 37 -13.31 5.12 -2.24
CA VAL A 37 -13.12 6.53 -2.64
C VAL A 37 -13.44 7.47 -1.47
N PHE A 38 -14.57 7.29 -0.79
CA PHE A 38 -14.89 8.12 0.38
C PHE A 38 -13.90 7.96 1.53
N ALA A 39 -13.43 6.73 1.80
CA ALA A 39 -12.47 6.48 2.86
C ALA A 39 -11.10 7.10 2.57
N ASN A 40 -10.66 7.10 1.31
CA ASN A 40 -9.32 7.57 0.94
C ASN A 40 -9.30 9.06 0.55
N ALA A 41 -10.32 9.55 -0.16
CA ALA A 41 -10.36 10.94 -0.63
C ALA A 41 -10.49 11.98 0.50
N GLY A 42 -10.97 11.58 1.69
CA GLY A 42 -11.03 12.46 2.86
C GLY A 42 -9.77 12.44 3.74
N SER A 43 -8.87 11.46 3.55
CA SER A 43 -7.75 11.24 4.47
C SER A 43 -6.54 12.12 4.17
N ASP A 44 -6.43 12.67 2.95
CA ASP A 44 -5.33 13.56 2.54
C ASP A 44 -5.34 14.93 3.26
N SER A 45 -6.42 15.28 3.97
CA SER A 45 -6.55 16.58 4.68
C SER A 45 -6.18 16.52 6.16
N THR A 46 -5.81 15.36 6.70
CA THR A 46 -5.22 15.32 8.04
C THR A 46 -3.75 15.66 7.89
N GLU A 47 -3.35 16.87 8.30
CA GLU A 47 -1.94 17.17 8.57
C GLU A 47 -1.45 16.16 9.61
N THR A 48 -0.91 15.05 9.12
CA THR A 48 -0.14 14.13 9.94
C THR A 48 1.14 14.88 10.23
N THR A 49 1.32 15.29 11.49
CA THR A 49 2.61 15.79 11.98
C THR A 49 3.68 14.86 11.44
N ALA A 50 4.58 15.40 10.63
CA ALA A 50 5.67 14.64 10.05
C ALA A 50 6.50 14.05 11.20
N GLU A 51 6.36 12.75 11.43
CA GLU A 51 7.15 12.04 12.40
C GLU A 51 8.54 11.78 11.79
N SER A 52 9.58 12.27 12.46
CA SER A 52 10.95 12.00 12.02
C SER A 52 11.21 10.50 12.11
N PRO A 53 11.73 9.86 11.04
CA PRO A 53 12.09 8.46 11.10
C PRO A 53 13.14 8.27 12.20
N VAL A 54 12.78 7.53 13.25
CA VAL A 54 13.73 7.10 14.28
C VAL A 54 14.53 5.92 13.75
N GLN A 55 15.82 5.85 14.09
CA GLN A 55 16.65 4.73 13.70
C GLN A 55 16.18 3.46 14.44
N GLN A 56 15.40 2.62 13.76
CA GLN A 56 14.84 1.38 14.31
C GLN A 56 15.80 0.19 14.20
N LEU A 57 16.89 0.33 13.45
CA LEU A 57 17.92 -0.68 13.31
C LEU A 57 19.09 -0.35 14.23
N GLU A 58 19.42 -1.29 15.10
CA GLU A 58 20.65 -1.23 15.90
C GLU A 58 21.85 -1.17 14.94
N ALA A 59 22.63 -0.11 15.02
CA ALA A 59 23.85 -0.02 14.24
C ALA A 59 24.82 -1.10 14.72
N PRO A 60 25.46 -1.87 13.82
CA PRO A 60 26.54 -2.77 14.22
C PRO A 60 27.57 -1.98 15.02
N ALA A 61 27.94 -2.48 16.20
CA ALA A 61 29.00 -1.88 17.00
C ALA A 61 30.27 -1.77 16.14
N ALA A 62 30.94 -0.62 16.18
CA ALA A 62 32.19 -0.43 15.48
C ALA A 62 33.21 -1.46 15.99
N THR A 63 33.47 -2.50 15.19
CA THR A 63 34.53 -3.45 15.47
C THR A 63 35.86 -2.69 15.45
N PRO A 64 36.70 -2.78 16.50
CA PRO A 64 38.02 -2.17 16.48
C PRO A 64 38.78 -2.59 15.22
N THR A 65 39.30 -1.63 14.47
CA THR A 65 40.09 -1.87 13.26
C THR A 65 41.36 -2.65 13.63
N LEU A 66 41.32 -3.97 13.46
CA LEU A 66 42.54 -4.76 13.35
C LEU A 66 43.16 -4.47 11.98
N PRO A 67 44.51 -4.46 11.84
CA PRO A 67 45.16 -4.31 10.55
C PRO A 67 44.63 -5.38 9.59
N VAL A 68 43.99 -4.92 8.51
CA VAL A 68 43.46 -5.77 7.44
C VAL A 68 44.66 -6.31 6.66
N ASP A 69 44.90 -7.61 6.77
CA ASP A 69 45.76 -8.33 5.83
C ASP A 69 45.06 -8.32 4.46
N GLU A 70 45.76 -7.88 3.40
CA GLU A 70 45.22 -7.63 2.05
C GLU A 70 44.72 -8.92 1.38
N THR A 71 43.55 -9.40 1.78
CA THR A 71 42.76 -10.36 1.00
C THR A 71 42.08 -9.59 -0.13
N PRO A 72 42.15 -10.03 -1.41
CA PRO A 72 41.54 -9.30 -2.52
C PRO A 72 40.05 -9.10 -2.27
N ALA A 73 39.64 -7.83 -2.15
CA ALA A 73 38.26 -7.49 -1.89
C ALA A 73 37.35 -7.94 -3.07
N PRO A 74 36.14 -8.45 -2.79
CA PRO A 74 35.18 -8.74 -3.86
C PRO A 74 34.87 -7.44 -4.63
N GLY A 75 34.77 -7.54 -5.96
CA GLY A 75 34.51 -6.40 -6.83
C GLY A 75 33.16 -5.75 -6.52
N ILE A 76 33.17 -4.63 -5.79
CA ILE A 76 31.99 -3.84 -5.47
C ILE A 76 31.72 -2.90 -6.64
N ILE A 77 30.55 -3.06 -7.28
CA ILE A 77 30.05 -2.14 -8.30
C ILE A 77 29.06 -1.19 -7.62
N THR A 78 29.42 0.08 -7.48
CA THR A 78 28.52 1.14 -7.00
C THR A 78 27.88 1.87 -8.19
N ILE A 79 26.55 1.99 -8.16
CA ILE A 79 25.78 2.73 -9.16
C ILE A 79 25.31 4.03 -8.51
N HIS A 80 25.74 5.17 -9.06
CA HIS A 80 25.25 6.49 -8.67
C HIS A 80 24.27 6.99 -9.73
N GLU A 81 23.04 7.30 -9.33
CA GLU A 81 22.10 7.97 -10.21
C GLU A 81 22.44 9.46 -10.31
N SER A 82 22.41 10.01 -11.52
CA SER A 82 22.44 11.46 -11.74
C SER A 82 21.09 11.88 -12.30
N ARG A 83 20.50 12.92 -11.70
CA ARG A 83 19.24 13.51 -12.20
C ARG A 83 19.59 14.32 -13.44
N GLN A 84 19.33 13.76 -14.61
CA GLN A 84 19.48 14.49 -15.86
C GLN A 84 18.17 15.24 -16.13
N ASP A 85 18.08 16.44 -15.58
CA ASP A 85 16.99 17.37 -15.86
C ASP A 85 17.11 17.76 -17.34
N ARG A 86 16.28 17.16 -18.20
CA ARG A 86 16.22 17.48 -19.62
C ARG A 86 15.28 18.66 -19.80
N GLU A 87 15.85 19.83 -20.03
CA GLU A 87 15.17 21.07 -20.47
C GLU A 87 14.58 20.94 -21.88
#